data_AF-A0A8X7BWE6-F1
#
_entry.id   AF-A0A8X7BWE6-F1
#
_cell.length_a   1.000
_cell.length_b   1.000
_cell.length_c   1.000
_cell.angle_alpha   90.00
_cell.angle_beta   90.00
_cell.angle_gamma   90.00
#
_symmetry.space_group_name_H-M   'P 1'
#
loop_
_entity.id
_entity.type
_entity.pdbx_description
1 polymer ?
#
loop_
_entity_poly.entity_id
_entity_poly.type
_entity_poly.pdbx_seq_one_letter_code
_entity_poly.pdbx_strand_id
1 'polypeptide(L)'
;MDLIPFWQKTAPEVIKSGVGFGRNTMGEEHFARLRKLIVSVGEEGFEIPTDESFLLRFLRAKKYDANRSFKCLKNYYHLKSTYPEMFNKTPLEVKDILEKNIYYVTKKRGYEGKAFL
;
A
#
# COMPACT_ATOMS: atom_id res chain seq x y z
N MET A 1 -6.35 -38.11 6.49
CA MET A 1 -6.09 -37.29 7.70
C MET A 1 -5.11 -36.24 7.24
N ASP A 2 -5.64 -35.14 6.74
CA ASP A 2 -4.86 -34.29 5.85
C ASP A 2 -4.22 -33.17 6.68
N LEU A 3 -2.97 -33.41 7.04
CA LEU A 3 -2.07 -32.46 7.69
C LEU A 3 -1.68 -31.38 6.68
N ILE A 4 -2.62 -30.49 6.35
CA ILE A 4 -2.31 -29.25 5.65
C ILE A 4 -1.80 -28.26 6.70
N PRO A 5 -0.53 -27.80 6.64
CA PRO A 5 0.00 -26.78 7.55
C PRO A 5 -0.86 -25.52 7.48
N PHE A 6 -1.15 -24.87 8.60
CA PHE A 6 -2.16 -23.80 8.62
C PHE A 6 -1.85 -22.61 7.68
N TRP A 7 -0.58 -22.40 7.37
CA TRP A 7 -0.07 -21.40 6.43
C TRP A 7 -0.38 -21.73 4.94
N GLN A 8 -0.73 -22.98 4.66
CA GLN A 8 -1.06 -23.52 3.33
C GLN A 8 -2.58 -23.54 3.08
N LYS A 9 -3.39 -23.07 4.04
CA LYS A 9 -4.77 -22.62 3.80
C LYS A 9 -4.74 -21.23 3.14
N THR A 10 -4.27 -21.16 1.90
CA THR A 10 -4.13 -19.91 1.16
C THR A 10 -5.46 -19.19 0.95
N ALA A 11 -5.56 -17.93 1.39
CA ALA A 11 -5.75 -16.76 0.52
C ALA A 11 -6.96 -16.70 -0.45
N PRO A 12 -8.19 -17.05 -0.02
CA PRO A 12 -9.29 -16.10 -0.26
C PRO A 12 -10.06 -15.74 1.01
N GLU A 13 -9.94 -16.54 2.08
CA GLU A 13 -10.59 -16.26 3.36
C GLU A 13 -9.93 -15.15 4.15
N VAL A 14 -8.63 -14.88 4.04
CA VAL A 14 -8.01 -13.68 4.66
C VAL A 14 -8.39 -12.40 3.90
N ILE A 15 -8.84 -12.53 2.65
CA ILE A 15 -9.40 -11.42 1.86
C ILE A 15 -10.90 -11.28 2.15
N LYS A 16 -11.63 -12.40 2.38
CA LYS A 16 -13.06 -12.41 2.75
C LYS A 16 -13.32 -12.17 4.24
N SER A 17 -12.40 -12.54 5.11
CA SER A 17 -12.36 -12.23 6.54
C SER A 17 -11.49 -10.98 6.66
N GLY A 18 -12.15 -9.82 6.64
CA GLY A 18 -11.52 -8.56 7.02
C GLY A 18 -11.14 -8.55 8.50
N VAL A 19 -10.32 -9.50 8.95
CA VAL A 19 -9.73 -9.54 10.30
C VAL A 19 -8.29 -9.01 10.25
N GLY A 20 -8.03 -8.12 9.29
CA GLY A 20 -7.03 -7.08 9.40
C GLY A 20 -7.75 -5.75 9.54
N PHE A 21 -8.27 -5.47 10.75
CA PHE A 21 -9.02 -4.24 11.07
C PHE A 21 -10.12 -3.97 10.03
N GLY A 22 -11.15 -4.83 10.00
CA GLY A 22 -12.37 -4.59 9.22
C GLY A 22 -12.95 -3.21 9.49
N ARG A 23 -13.80 -2.69 8.61
CA ARG A 23 -14.48 -1.39 8.79
C ARG A 23 -14.96 -1.29 10.23
N ASN A 24 -14.24 -0.49 11.01
CA ASN A 24 -14.60 -0.12 12.34
C ASN A 24 -14.72 1.40 12.34
N THR A 25 -15.55 1.91 13.23
CA THR A 25 -15.81 3.35 13.35
C THR A 25 -14.52 4.16 13.45
N MET A 26 -13.49 3.60 14.10
CA MET A 26 -12.15 4.18 14.21
C MET A 26 -11.43 4.31 12.86
N GLY A 27 -11.49 3.30 11.99
CA GLY A 27 -10.89 3.34 10.65
C GLY A 27 -11.52 4.41 9.76
N GLU A 28 -12.84 4.57 9.84
CA GLU A 28 -13.59 5.62 9.15
C GLU A 28 -13.23 7.02 9.67
N GLU A 29 -13.05 7.17 10.99
CA GLU A 29 -12.61 8.43 11.59
C GLU A 29 -11.20 8.83 11.13
N HIS A 30 -10.24 7.89 11.16
CA HIS A 30 -8.88 8.14 10.70
C HIS A 30 -8.82 8.48 9.20
N PHE A 31 -9.67 7.84 8.41
CA PHE A 31 -9.81 8.13 7.00
C PHE A 31 -10.39 9.53 6.74
N ALA A 32 -11.47 9.89 7.44
CA ALA A 32 -12.06 11.22 7.37
C ALA A 32 -11.05 12.29 7.81
N ARG A 33 -10.27 12.03 8.86
CA ARG A 33 -9.21 12.92 9.33
C ARG A 33 -8.10 13.09 8.29
N LEU A 34 -7.63 12.01 7.67
CA LEU A 34 -6.63 12.09 6.61
C LEU A 34 -7.14 12.87 5.40
N ARG A 35 -8.40 12.67 4.99
CA ARG A 35 -9.02 13.46 3.91
C ARG A 35 -9.09 14.94 4.25
N LYS A 36 -9.48 15.30 5.48
CA LYS A 36 -9.47 16.69 5.95
C LYS A 36 -8.08 17.32 5.84
N LEU A 37 -7.02 16.58 6.23
CA LEU A 37 -5.64 17.05 6.11
C LEU A 37 -5.21 17.26 4.65
N ILE A 38 -5.60 16.37 3.75
CA ILE A 38 -5.31 16.50 2.31
C ILE A 38 -6.02 17.74 1.75
N VAL A 39 -7.30 17.93 2.06
CA VAL A 39 -8.08 19.11 1.62
C VAL A 39 -7.50 20.40 2.17
N SER A 40 -7.09 20.44 3.44
CA SER A 40 -6.47 21.64 4.04
C SER A 40 -5.15 22.05 3.39
N VAL A 41 -4.49 21.14 2.66
CA VAL A 41 -3.25 21.40 1.92
C VAL A 41 -3.51 21.58 0.42
N GLY A 42 -4.74 21.31 -0.04
CA GLY A 42 -5.14 21.40 -1.45
C GLY A 42 -5.00 22.78 -2.09
N GLU A 43 -4.63 23.81 -1.32
CA GLU A 43 -4.29 25.13 -1.85
C GLU A 43 -2.85 25.21 -2.41
N GLU A 44 -1.96 24.26 -2.09
CA GLU A 44 -0.53 24.27 -2.51
C GLU A 44 -0.18 23.27 -3.64
N GLY A 45 -1.08 23.03 -4.60
CA GLY A 45 -0.73 22.38 -5.88
C GLY A 45 -0.45 20.86 -5.84
N PHE A 46 -0.83 20.16 -4.77
CA PHE A 46 -0.78 18.70 -4.71
C PHE A 46 -2.15 18.06 -5.01
N GLU A 47 -2.37 17.66 -6.26
CA GLU A 47 -3.53 16.84 -6.63
C GLU A 47 -3.32 15.38 -6.20
N ILE A 48 -3.68 15.08 -4.95
CA ILE A 48 -3.59 13.73 -4.39
C ILE A 48 -4.92 12.99 -4.63
N PRO A 49 -4.92 11.80 -5.27
CA PRO A 49 -6.10 10.95 -5.36
C PRO A 49 -6.64 10.64 -3.97
N THR A 50 -7.92 10.94 -3.76
CA THR A 50 -8.61 10.68 -2.50
C THR A 50 -9.27 9.30 -2.44
N ASP A 51 -8.96 8.42 -3.40
CA ASP A 51 -9.49 7.05 -3.44
C ASP A 51 -9.22 6.30 -2.13
N GLU A 52 -10.26 5.61 -1.65
CA GLU A 52 -10.21 4.92 -0.36
C GLU A 52 -9.17 3.81 -0.36
N SER A 53 -9.14 3.01 -1.43
CA SER A 53 -8.20 1.88 -1.55
C SER A 53 -6.74 2.34 -1.57
N PHE A 54 -6.48 3.53 -2.12
CA PHE A 54 -5.17 4.15 -2.18
C PHE A 54 -4.72 4.67 -0.80
N LEU A 55 -5.54 5.51 -0.17
CA LEU A 55 -5.23 6.10 1.14
C LEU A 55 -5.11 5.05 2.25
N LEU A 56 -5.89 3.97 2.18
CA LEU A 56 -5.78 2.84 3.12
C LEU A 56 -4.39 2.19 3.13
N ARG A 57 -3.63 2.24 2.03
CA ARG A 57 -2.25 1.72 1.99
C ARG A 57 -1.35 2.47 2.96
N PHE A 58 -1.48 3.80 3.00
CA PHE A 58 -0.71 4.67 3.90
C PHE A 58 -1.17 4.52 5.35
N LEU A 59 -2.49 4.49 5.57
CA LEU A 59 -3.06 4.29 6.91
C LEU A 59 -2.62 2.95 7.51
N ARG A 60 -2.74 1.85 6.77
CA ARG A 60 -2.29 0.52 7.23
C ARG A 60 -0.80 0.50 7.55
N ALA A 61 0.04 1.10 6.70
CA ALA A 61 1.48 1.19 6.92
C ALA A 61 1.86 1.99 8.18
N LYS A 62 1.00 2.91 8.64
CA LYS A 62 1.21 3.75 9.82
C LYS A 62 0.25 3.43 10.97
N LYS A 63 -0.31 2.22 11.02
CA LYS A 63 -1.24 1.77 12.07
C LYS A 63 -2.40 2.75 12.30
N TYR A 64 -2.94 3.29 11.22
CA TYR A 64 -4.06 4.25 11.18
C TYR A 64 -3.78 5.64 11.82
N ASP A 65 -2.53 5.99 12.10
CA ASP A 65 -2.18 7.37 12.48
C ASP A 65 -2.28 8.31 11.27
N ALA A 66 -3.31 9.17 11.26
CA ALA A 66 -3.60 10.09 10.15
C ALA A 66 -2.46 11.08 9.87
N ASN A 67 -1.80 11.61 10.90
CA ASN A 67 -0.73 12.60 10.74
C ASN A 67 0.53 11.96 10.15
N ARG A 68 0.92 10.79 10.66
CA ARG A 68 2.06 10.02 10.13
C ARG A 68 1.79 9.53 8.71
N SER A 69 0.55 9.13 8.44
CA SER A 69 0.10 8.74 7.10
C SER A 69 0.20 9.91 6.12
N PHE A 70 -0.24 11.09 6.54
CA PHE A 70 -0.16 12.30 5.74
C PHE A 70 1.29 12.71 5.43
N LYS A 71 2.20 12.65 6.42
CA LYS A 71 3.64 12.87 6.18
C LYS A 71 4.21 11.86 5.19
N CYS A 72 3.85 10.59 5.32
CA CYS A 72 4.28 9.53 4.40
C CYS A 72 3.78 9.77 2.97
N LEU A 73 2.54 10.25 2.82
CA LEU A 73 1.92 10.59 1.56
C LEU A 73 2.62 11.77 0.88
N LYS A 74 2.94 12.84 1.62
CA LYS A 74 3.74 13.96 1.10
C LYS A 74 5.11 13.49 0.60
N ASN A 75 5.80 12.66 1.38
CA ASN A 75 7.10 12.12 0.98
C ASN A 75 7.00 11.25 -0.29
N TYR A 76 5.93 10.47 -0.43
CA TYR A 76 5.69 9.66 -1.61
C TYR A 76 5.56 10.52 -2.89
N TYR A 77 4.79 11.61 -2.83
CA TYR A 77 4.65 12.51 -3.97
C TYR A 77 5.89 13.36 -4.22
N HIS A 78 6.57 13.80 -3.16
CA HIS A 78 7.87 14.47 -3.29
C HIS A 78 8.85 13.60 -4.07
N LEU A 79 8.99 12.32 -3.70
CA LEU A 79 9.87 11.37 -4.39
C LEU A 79 9.49 11.18 -5.86
N LYS A 80 8.18 11.11 -6.17
CA LYS A 80 7.68 11.06 -7.55
C LYS A 80 8.02 12.30 -8.36
N SER A 81 7.91 13.49 -7.76
CA SER A 81 8.25 14.76 -8.43
C SER A 81 9.74 14.95 -8.61
N THR A 82 10.57 14.45 -7.67
CA THR A 82 12.03 14.59 -7.72
C THR A 82 12.67 13.64 -8.73
N TYR A 83 12.11 12.45 -8.91
CA TYR A 83 12.68 11.40 -9.78
C TYR A 83 11.66 10.88 -10.80
N PRO A 84 11.08 11.75 -11.66
CA PRO A 84 10.07 11.34 -12.63
C PRO A 84 10.55 10.22 -13.55
N GLU A 85 11.84 10.18 -13.88
CA GLU A 85 12.48 9.16 -14.70
C GLU A 85 12.40 7.75 -14.11
N MET A 86 12.32 7.63 -12.78
CA MET A 86 12.20 6.34 -12.08
C MET A 86 10.76 5.91 -11.90
N PHE A 87 9.84 6.86 -11.68
CA PHE A 87 8.43 6.57 -11.35
C PHE A 87 7.50 6.54 -12.55
N ASN A 88 7.85 7.19 -13.66
CA ASN A 88 7.06 7.25 -14.88
C ASN A 88 7.57 6.23 -15.92
N LYS A 89 7.78 4.98 -15.50
CA LYS A 89 8.20 3.88 -16.37
C LYS A 89 7.00 3.01 -16.77
N THR A 90 6.93 2.63 -18.04
CA THR A 90 5.97 1.61 -18.49
C THR A 90 6.51 0.20 -18.22
N PRO A 91 5.64 -0.82 -18.05
CA PRO A 91 6.10 -2.20 -17.89
C PRO A 91 6.99 -2.70 -19.03
N LEU A 92 6.80 -2.16 -20.25
CA LEU A 92 7.60 -2.50 -21.42
C LEU A 92 9.04 -1.96 -21.29
N GLU A 93 9.21 -0.73 -20.80
CA GLU A 93 10.53 -0.11 -20.61
C GLU A 93 11.40 -0.84 -19.56
N VAL A 94 10.77 -1.50 -18.60
CA VAL A 94 11.48 -2.24 -17.54
C VAL A 94 11.56 -3.74 -17.80
N LYS A 95 10.96 -4.23 -18.90
CA LYS A 95 10.84 -5.66 -19.21
C LYS A 95 12.20 -6.35 -19.22
N ASP A 96 13.16 -5.81 -19.96
CA ASP A 96 14.50 -6.39 -20.10
C ASP A 96 15.23 -6.51 -18.75
N ILE A 97 14.96 -5.60 -17.81
CA ILE A 97 15.54 -5.62 -16.46
C ILE A 97 14.88 -6.71 -15.62
N LEU A 98 13.55 -6.83 -15.71
CA LEU A 98 12.79 -7.86 -15.00
C LEU A 98 13.13 -9.27 -15.49
N GLU A 99 13.32 -9.45 -16.80
CA GLU A 99 13.66 -10.75 -17.40
C GLU A 99 15.08 -11.23 -17.05
N LYS A 100 15.98 -10.31 -16.70
CA LYS A 100 17.33 -10.65 -16.20
C LYS A 100 17.30 -11.27 -14.79
N ASN A 101 16.14 -11.40 -14.15
CA ASN A 101 15.96 -11.95 -12.79
C ASN A 101 16.87 -11.29 -11.73
N ILE A 102 17.25 -10.03 -11.93
CA ILE A 102 17.98 -9.24 -10.93
C ILE A 102 17.07 -8.97 -9.71
N TYR A 103 15.77 -8.86 -9.96
CA TYR A 103 14.71 -8.77 -8.96
C TYR A 103 13.61 -9.77 -9.31
N TYR A 104 13.21 -10.62 -8.37
CA TYR A 104 12.16 -11.61 -8.63
C TYR A 104 11.25 -11.78 -7.41
N VAL A 105 9.94 -11.77 -7.64
CA VAL A 105 8.99 -11.99 -6.56
C VAL A 105 8.70 -13.47 -6.42
N THR A 106 8.97 -14.04 -5.25
CA THR A 106 8.67 -15.45 -4.99
C THR A 106 7.16 -15.67 -4.87
N LYS A 107 6.65 -16.78 -5.44
CA LYS A 107 5.22 -17.15 -5.34
C LYS A 107 4.80 -17.44 -3.89
N LYS A 108 5.73 -17.97 -3.10
CA LYS A 108 5.54 -18.21 -1.65
C LYS A 108 5.83 -16.92 -0.87
N ARG A 109 5.01 -16.67 0.15
CA ARG A 109 5.28 -15.63 1.15
C ARG A 109 6.17 -16.21 2.25
N GLY A 110 6.90 -15.34 2.94
CA GLY A 110 7.62 -15.69 4.16
C GLY A 110 6.68 -15.99 5.32
N TYR A 111 7.25 -16.44 6.44
CA TYR A 111 6.52 -16.85 7.65
C TYR A 111 5.52 -15.79 8.15
N GLU A 112 5.86 -14.51 8.00
CA GLU A 112 5.00 -13.38 8.41
C GLU A 112 4.13 -12.83 7.26
N GLY A 113 3.92 -13.58 6.19
CA GLY A 113 3.18 -13.12 5.01
C GLY A 113 3.93 -12.09 4.14
N LYS A 114 5.20 -11.79 4.47
CA LYS A 114 6.06 -10.87 3.71
C LYS A 114 6.39 -11.44 2.33
N ALA A 115 6.49 -10.55 1.34
CA ALA A 115 7.03 -10.91 0.04
C ALA A 115 8.54 -11.15 0.15
N PHE A 116 9.05 -12.19 -0.52
CA PHE A 116 10.47 -12.25 -0.87
C PHE A 116 10.63 -11.63 -2.25
N LEU A 117 11.54 -10.65 -2.32
CA LEU A 117 11.91 -9.88 -3.51
C LEU A 117 13.31 -10.28 -3.98
#